data_AF-A0A432IQ52-F1
#
_entry.id   AF-A0A432IQ52-F1
#
_cell.length_a   1.000
_cell.length_b   1.000
_cell.length_c   1.000
_cell.angle_alpha   90.00
_cell.angle_beta   90.00
_cell.angle_gamma   90.00
#
_symmetry.space_group_name_H-M   'P 1'
#
loop_
_entity.id
_entity.type
_entity.pdbx_description
1 polymer ?
#
loop_
_entity_poly.entity_id
_entity_poly.type
_entity_poly.pdbx_seq_one_letter_code
_entity_poly.pdbx_strand_id
1 'polypeptide(L)'
;MKSYIFLVVLNTSALLNFLNLDVLFKFNTDHVVRYNLPKNNAIVTVSKDIKPFRVYFTPAVDNSFVGFKEAVAFKESRGKYHVVNSLGYMGKYQFGRTTLKHFKIYDTKDFLNNPELQEKVFRALCERNKWRLRNEIEKNVGKKINGIEITESGILAAAHLAGSGNVKRYLRSNGRLVFSDAFGSNIQYYMKKFAGYDVSFIKAEENPTI
;
A
#
# COMPACT_ATOMS: atom_id res chain seq x y z
N MET A 1 67.65 -13.07 13.75
CA MET A 1 66.36 -12.51 13.29
C MET A 1 65.23 -13.15 14.10
N LYS A 2 64.36 -12.34 14.70
CA LYS A 2 63.17 -12.77 15.45
C LYS A 2 62.07 -13.26 14.47
N SER A 3 61.32 -14.29 14.84
CA SER A 3 59.94 -14.50 14.38
C SER A 3 59.10 -15.14 15.48
N TYR A 4 58.04 -14.42 15.88
CA TYR A 4 57.00 -14.83 16.81
C TYR A 4 55.86 -15.52 16.04
N ILE A 5 55.24 -16.55 16.60
CA ILE A 5 53.89 -16.98 16.19
C ILE A 5 53.00 -16.96 17.42
N PHE A 6 51.94 -16.15 17.29
CA PHE A 6 50.94 -15.82 18.29
C PHE A 6 50.04 -17.01 18.62
N LEU A 7 49.86 -17.27 19.91
CA LEU A 7 48.75 -18.07 20.44
C LEU A 7 47.50 -17.17 20.46
N VAL A 8 46.53 -17.43 19.59
CA VAL A 8 45.22 -16.77 19.66
C VAL A 8 44.34 -17.60 20.59
N VAL A 9 44.20 -17.13 21.83
CA VAL A 9 43.19 -17.61 22.77
C VAL A 9 41.83 -17.08 22.30
N LEU A 10 41.02 -17.93 21.69
CA LEU A 10 39.62 -17.60 21.38
C LEU A 10 38.81 -17.60 22.69
N ASN A 11 38.24 -16.44 23.01
CA ASN A 11 37.39 -16.20 24.17
C ASN A 11 36.15 -17.11 24.14
N THR A 12 35.88 -17.78 25.26
CA THR A 12 34.79 -18.75 25.48
C THR A 12 33.40 -18.14 25.66
N SER A 13 33.22 -16.83 25.41
CA SER A 13 31.95 -16.13 25.64
C SER A 13 30.92 -16.24 24.50
N ALA A 14 31.29 -16.85 23.36
CA ALA A 14 30.35 -17.04 22.23
C ALA A 14 29.47 -18.30 22.32
N LEU A 15 29.72 -19.22 23.28
CA LEU A 15 28.96 -20.46 23.38
C LEU A 15 27.69 -20.37 24.23
N LEU A 16 27.48 -19.30 25.01
CA LEU A 16 26.35 -19.20 25.95
C LEU A 16 25.07 -18.54 25.41
N ASN A 17 25.05 -18.07 24.16
CA ASN A 17 23.84 -17.48 23.56
C ASN A 17 22.95 -18.49 22.83
N PHE A 18 23.28 -19.78 22.86
CA PHE A 18 22.47 -20.83 22.23
C PHE A 18 21.45 -21.52 23.17
N LEU A 19 21.33 -21.09 24.43
CA LEU A 19 20.48 -21.76 25.43
C LEU A 19 19.23 -20.98 25.88
N ASN A 20 18.88 -19.86 25.22
CA ASN A 20 17.65 -19.12 25.54
C ASN A 20 16.90 -18.66 24.28
N LEU A 21 16.69 -19.58 23.33
CA LEU A 21 15.78 -19.35 22.21
C LEU A 21 14.50 -20.20 22.31
N ASP A 22 14.03 -20.44 23.54
CA ASP A 22 12.68 -20.98 23.78
C ASP A 22 11.63 -19.87 23.95
N VAL A 23 11.94 -18.64 23.52
CA VAL A 23 10.99 -17.53 23.56
C VAL A 23 10.06 -17.58 22.36
N LEU A 24 8.96 -18.30 22.57
CA LEU A 24 7.60 -18.00 22.11
C LEU A 24 7.38 -17.69 20.62
N PHE A 25 7.34 -18.73 19.78
CA PHE A 25 6.34 -18.75 18.69
C PHE A 25 4.97 -19.14 19.28
N LYS A 26 4.26 -18.15 19.84
CA LYS A 26 2.86 -18.33 20.27
C LYS A 26 1.97 -18.36 19.03
N PHE A 27 1.75 -19.55 18.46
CA PHE A 27 0.66 -19.76 17.53
C PHE A 27 -0.66 -19.74 18.31
N ASN A 28 -1.47 -18.70 18.07
CA ASN A 28 -2.80 -18.57 18.65
C ASN A 28 -3.77 -19.48 17.88
N THR A 29 -3.81 -20.75 18.24
CA THR A 29 -4.89 -21.67 17.86
C THR A 29 -5.23 -22.51 19.09
N ASP A 30 -6.50 -22.57 19.48
CA ASP A 30 -7.04 -23.30 20.64
C ASP A 30 -6.90 -24.84 20.56
N HIS A 31 -5.87 -25.34 19.88
CA HIS A 31 -5.61 -26.76 19.69
C HIS A 31 -4.37 -27.17 20.48
N VAL A 32 -4.61 -27.91 21.56
CA VAL A 32 -3.55 -28.56 22.33
C VAL A 32 -3.02 -29.75 21.52
N VAL A 33 -1.89 -29.57 20.85
CA VAL A 33 -1.20 -30.68 20.18
C VAL A 33 -0.50 -31.52 21.24
N ARG A 34 -0.97 -32.75 21.45
CA ARG A 34 -0.29 -33.73 22.30
C ARG A 34 0.75 -34.46 21.45
N TYR A 35 2.03 -34.33 21.81
CA TYR A 35 3.08 -35.16 21.24
C TYR A 35 3.18 -36.46 22.03
N ASN A 36 3.10 -37.61 21.35
CA ASN A 36 3.57 -38.88 21.90
C ASN A 36 5.09 -38.85 21.88
N LEU A 37 5.71 -38.44 22.99
CA LEU A 37 7.15 -38.57 23.17
C LEU A 37 7.49 -40.07 23.25
N PRO A 38 8.37 -40.59 22.38
CA PRO A 38 8.81 -41.98 22.49
C PRO A 38 9.53 -42.19 23.84
N LYS A 39 9.37 -43.37 24.45
CA LYS A 39 10.10 -43.74 25.67
C LYS A 39 11.61 -43.59 25.43
N ASN A 40 12.32 -43.07 26.43
CA ASN A 40 13.77 -42.82 26.42
C ASN A 40 14.49 -43.96 25.69
N ASN A 41 15.15 -43.62 24.57
CA ASN A 41 16.03 -44.44 23.72
C ASN A 41 15.43 -45.06 22.43
N ALA A 42 14.35 -44.53 21.88
CA ALA A 42 13.99 -44.84 20.49
C ALA A 42 14.88 -44.07 19.50
N ILE A 43 15.76 -44.78 18.78
CA ILE A 43 16.45 -44.21 17.59
C ILE A 43 15.49 -44.32 16.42
N VAL A 44 14.87 -43.21 16.03
CA VAL A 44 14.02 -43.12 14.83
C VAL A 44 14.82 -42.46 13.73
N THR A 45 15.15 -43.20 12.69
CA THR A 45 15.75 -42.62 11.47
C THR A 45 14.63 -42.12 10.57
N VAL A 46 14.40 -40.81 10.55
CA VAL A 46 13.46 -40.16 9.64
C VAL A 46 14.20 -39.82 8.35
N SER A 47 13.76 -40.37 7.22
CA SER A 47 14.17 -39.88 5.90
C SER A 47 13.76 -38.41 5.78
N LYS A 48 14.73 -37.50 5.78
CA LYS A 48 14.47 -36.08 5.56
C LYS A 48 14.33 -35.83 4.07
N ASP A 49 13.19 -36.22 3.50
CA ASP A 49 12.79 -35.78 2.17
C ASP A 49 12.49 -34.28 2.21
N ILE A 50 13.53 -33.46 2.14
CA ILE A 50 13.40 -32.01 1.96
C ILE A 50 12.94 -31.79 0.53
N LYS A 51 11.62 -31.75 0.31
CA LYS A 51 11.10 -31.15 -0.93
C LYS A 51 11.49 -29.67 -0.90
N PRO A 52 12.24 -29.15 -1.88
CA PRO A 52 12.55 -27.73 -1.92
C PRO A 52 11.22 -26.97 -2.05
N PHE A 53 10.82 -26.25 -1.00
CA PHE A 53 9.71 -25.31 -1.12
C PHE A 53 10.26 -24.07 -1.82
N ARG A 54 9.63 -23.69 -2.94
CA ARG A 54 9.97 -22.43 -3.59
C ARG A 54 9.40 -21.30 -2.75
N VAL A 55 10.28 -20.51 -2.13
CA VAL A 55 9.89 -19.21 -1.58
C VAL A 55 9.58 -18.31 -2.78
N TYR A 56 8.30 -18.11 -3.06
CA TYR A 56 7.88 -17.07 -3.98
C TYR A 56 7.98 -15.75 -3.23
N PHE A 57 9.07 -15.00 -3.45
CA PHE A 57 9.14 -13.61 -3.05
C PHE A 57 8.13 -12.85 -3.91
N THR A 58 6.90 -12.75 -3.41
CA THR A 58 5.95 -11.79 -3.97
C THR A 58 6.46 -10.44 -3.51
N PRO A 59 6.84 -9.51 -4.40
CA PRO A 59 7.23 -8.18 -3.97
C PRO A 59 6.08 -7.60 -3.15
N ALA A 60 6.27 -7.53 -1.84
CA ALA A 60 5.32 -6.90 -0.96
C ALA A 60 5.41 -5.41 -1.28
N VAL A 61 4.37 -4.89 -1.90
CA VAL A 61 4.29 -3.46 -2.27
C VAL A 61 4.12 -2.58 -1.02
N ASP A 62 3.99 -3.21 0.15
CA ASP A 62 3.79 -2.66 1.48
C ASP A 62 2.81 -1.48 1.46
N ASN A 63 2.93 -0.62 2.46
CA ASN A 63 2.20 0.64 2.51
C ASN A 63 2.86 1.70 1.61
N SER A 64 3.69 1.37 0.63
CA SER A 64 4.38 2.38 -0.21
C SER A 64 3.44 3.11 -1.17
N PHE A 65 3.94 4.16 -1.83
CA PHE A 65 3.21 4.81 -2.93
C PHE A 65 2.88 3.84 -4.08
N VAL A 66 3.74 2.85 -4.34
CA VAL A 66 3.45 1.81 -5.33
C VAL A 66 2.26 0.96 -4.86
N GLY A 67 2.22 0.58 -3.58
CA GLY A 67 1.08 -0.13 -3.00
C GLY A 67 -0.20 0.69 -3.09
N PHE A 68 -0.13 1.99 -2.81
CA PHE A 68 -1.26 2.92 -2.92
C PHE A 68 -1.85 2.96 -4.33
N LYS A 69 -1.01 3.24 -5.34
CA LYS A 69 -1.50 3.36 -6.73
C LYS A 69 -2.03 2.03 -7.25
N GLU A 70 -1.40 0.90 -6.93
CA GLU A 70 -1.88 -0.42 -7.37
C GLU A 70 -3.20 -0.80 -6.67
N ALA A 71 -3.38 -0.46 -5.39
CA ALA A 71 -4.64 -0.67 -4.70
C ALA A 71 -5.79 0.16 -5.31
N VAL A 72 -5.53 1.43 -5.64
CA VAL A 72 -6.50 2.28 -6.34
C VAL A 72 -6.81 1.69 -7.72
N ALA A 73 -5.78 1.39 -8.53
CA ALA A 73 -5.94 0.78 -9.84
C ALA A 73 -6.74 -0.53 -9.80
N PHE A 74 -6.53 -1.36 -8.78
CA PHE A 74 -7.27 -2.60 -8.61
C PHE A 74 -8.76 -2.34 -8.39
N LYS A 75 -9.10 -1.35 -7.54
CA LYS A 75 -10.48 -0.93 -7.29
C LYS A 75 -11.14 -0.30 -8.51
N GLU A 76 -10.39 0.47 -9.30
CA GLU A 76 -10.89 1.19 -10.46
C GLU A 76 -11.12 0.27 -11.67
N SER A 77 -10.13 -0.57 -12.02
CA SER A 77 -10.15 -1.32 -13.28
C SER A 77 -9.61 -2.76 -13.18
N ARG A 78 -9.21 -3.21 -11.99
CA ARG A 78 -8.38 -4.41 -11.80
C ARG A 78 -7.02 -4.31 -12.51
N GLY A 79 -6.46 -3.09 -12.60
CA GLY A 79 -5.14 -2.85 -13.19
C GLY A 79 -5.12 -2.80 -14.73
N LYS A 80 -6.26 -2.68 -15.40
CA LYS A 80 -6.36 -2.78 -16.86
C LYS A 80 -6.17 -1.41 -17.54
N TYR A 81 -5.16 -1.27 -18.39
CA TYR A 81 -4.86 -0.01 -19.10
C TYR A 81 -5.80 0.32 -20.27
N HIS A 82 -6.43 -0.69 -20.87
CA HIS A 82 -7.15 -0.54 -22.15
C HIS A 82 -8.68 -0.63 -22.00
N VAL A 83 -9.23 -0.25 -20.85
CA VAL A 83 -10.68 -0.37 -20.58
C VAL A 83 -11.36 0.98 -20.48
N VAL A 84 -12.62 1.02 -20.89
CA VAL A 84 -13.51 2.17 -20.74
C VAL A 84 -14.82 1.67 -20.12
N ASN A 85 -15.31 2.33 -19.07
CA ASN A 85 -16.59 1.96 -18.47
C ASN A 85 -17.78 2.61 -19.20
N SER A 86 -19.00 2.26 -18.79
CA SER A 86 -20.25 2.76 -19.37
C SER A 86 -20.42 4.28 -19.29
N LEU A 87 -19.71 4.95 -18.38
CA LEU A 87 -19.73 6.42 -18.20
C LEU A 87 -18.57 7.12 -18.94
N GLY A 88 -17.74 6.37 -19.68
CA GLY A 88 -16.62 6.91 -20.45
C GLY A 88 -15.35 7.21 -19.65
N TYR A 89 -15.24 6.70 -18.42
CA TYR A 89 -13.98 6.75 -17.68
C TYR A 89 -13.04 5.66 -18.20
N MET A 90 -11.75 5.98 -18.29
CA MET A 90 -10.81 5.21 -19.10
C MET A 90 -9.51 4.87 -18.40
N GLY A 91 -8.97 3.71 -18.76
CA GLY A 91 -7.67 3.24 -18.34
C GLY A 91 -7.62 2.66 -16.93
N LYS A 92 -6.39 2.40 -16.48
CA LYS A 92 -6.07 1.69 -15.24
C LYS A 92 -6.68 2.35 -14.01
N TYR A 93 -6.75 3.68 -14.02
CA TYR A 93 -7.25 4.49 -12.92
C TYR A 93 -8.63 5.09 -13.20
N GLN A 94 -9.30 4.69 -14.29
CA GLN A 94 -10.62 5.20 -14.68
C GLN A 94 -10.67 6.73 -14.69
N PHE A 95 -9.86 7.37 -15.52
CA PHE A 95 -9.86 8.83 -15.64
C PHE A 95 -11.06 9.35 -16.41
N GLY A 96 -11.65 10.44 -15.95
CA GLY A 96 -12.65 11.19 -16.70
C GLY A 96 -12.02 12.10 -17.76
N ARG A 97 -12.75 12.34 -18.86
CA ARG A 97 -12.29 13.21 -19.97
C ARG A 97 -11.89 14.61 -19.51
N THR A 98 -12.60 15.19 -18.53
CA THR A 98 -12.29 16.52 -17.98
C THR A 98 -10.94 16.55 -17.29
N THR A 99 -10.59 15.49 -16.55
CA THR A 99 -9.28 15.36 -15.90
C THR A 99 -8.17 15.23 -16.94
N LEU A 100 -8.37 14.44 -18.00
CA LEU A 100 -7.37 14.31 -19.08
C LEU A 100 -7.14 15.62 -19.83
N LYS A 101 -8.23 16.34 -20.17
CA LYS A 101 -8.14 17.67 -20.79
C LYS A 101 -7.38 18.66 -19.92
N HIS A 102 -7.54 18.57 -18.60
CA HIS A 102 -6.81 19.42 -17.68
C HIS A 102 -5.28 19.21 -17.78
N PHE A 103 -4.86 17.98 -18.05
CA PHE A 103 -3.47 17.62 -18.34
C PHE A 103 -3.08 17.73 -19.82
N LYS A 104 -3.88 18.44 -20.63
CA LYS A 104 -3.67 18.64 -22.08
C LYS A 104 -3.63 17.34 -22.89
N ILE A 105 -4.28 16.28 -22.39
CA ILE A 105 -4.44 15.01 -23.09
C ILE A 105 -5.82 15.00 -23.75
N TYR A 106 -5.82 15.07 -25.08
CA TYR A 106 -7.05 15.14 -25.88
C TYR A 106 -7.32 13.86 -26.66
N ASP A 107 -6.27 13.14 -27.07
CA ASP A 107 -6.38 11.86 -27.75
C ASP A 107 -6.57 10.72 -26.72
N THR A 108 -7.82 10.29 -26.56
CA THR A 108 -8.18 9.23 -25.63
C THR A 108 -7.72 7.84 -26.12
N LYS A 109 -7.52 7.65 -27.42
CA LYS A 109 -7.05 6.39 -27.99
C LYS A 109 -5.56 6.22 -27.75
N ASP A 110 -4.78 7.27 -27.99
CA ASP A 110 -3.37 7.31 -27.62
C ASP A 110 -3.18 7.10 -26.11
N PHE A 111 -3.96 7.82 -25.29
CA PHE A 111 -3.94 7.67 -23.84
C PHE A 111 -4.18 6.22 -23.36
N LEU A 112 -5.17 5.53 -23.94
CA LEU A 112 -5.45 4.14 -23.62
C LEU A 112 -4.33 3.19 -24.02
N ASN A 113 -3.57 3.53 -25.06
CA ASN A 113 -2.45 2.71 -25.56
C ASN A 113 -1.10 3.07 -24.94
N ASN A 114 -1.06 4.05 -24.04
CA ASN A 114 0.17 4.53 -23.41
C ASN A 114 0.13 4.33 -21.88
N PRO A 115 0.47 3.13 -21.37
CA PRO A 115 0.50 2.85 -19.92
C PRO A 115 1.34 3.83 -19.12
N GLU A 116 2.51 4.22 -19.63
CA GLU A 116 3.41 5.17 -18.97
C GLU A 116 2.73 6.53 -18.76
N LEU A 117 2.01 7.03 -19.77
CA LEU A 117 1.24 8.26 -19.66
C LEU A 117 0.15 8.16 -18.58
N GLN A 118 -0.54 7.02 -18.45
CA GLN A 118 -1.54 6.84 -17.40
C GLN A 118 -0.91 6.87 -15.99
N GLU A 119 0.27 6.28 -15.82
CA GLU A 119 1.02 6.32 -14.55
C GLU A 119 1.48 7.74 -14.20
N LYS A 120 1.97 8.50 -15.20
CA LYS A 120 2.38 9.91 -15.01
C LYS A 120 1.19 10.79 -14.65
N VAL A 121 0.05 10.63 -15.33
CA VAL A 121 -1.20 11.36 -15.02
C VAL A 121 -1.69 11.05 -13.61
N PHE A 122 -1.63 9.79 -13.17
CA PHE A 122 -2.05 9.43 -11.81
C PHE A 122 -1.19 10.13 -10.76
N ARG A 123 0.14 10.11 -10.94
CA ARG A 123 1.06 10.83 -10.06
C ARG A 123 0.79 12.34 -10.07
N ALA A 124 0.71 12.97 -11.24
CA ALA A 124 0.45 14.40 -11.37
C ALA A 124 -0.90 14.80 -10.74
N LEU A 125 -1.93 13.97 -10.87
CA LEU A 125 -3.22 14.20 -10.21
C LEU A 125 -3.10 14.15 -8.68
N CYS A 126 -2.30 13.21 -8.14
CA CYS A 126 -2.03 13.15 -6.71
C CYS A 126 -1.28 14.39 -6.21
N GLU A 127 -0.25 14.85 -6.93
CA GLU A 127 0.53 16.06 -6.60
C GLU A 127 -0.38 17.30 -6.56
N ARG A 128 -1.23 17.46 -7.59
CA ARG A 128 -2.21 18.55 -7.66
C ARG A 128 -3.27 18.49 -6.57
N ASN A 129 -3.80 17.31 -6.29
CA ASN A 129 -4.78 17.14 -5.22
C ASN A 129 -4.16 17.42 -3.85
N LYS A 130 -2.92 16.98 -3.61
CA LYS A 130 -2.15 17.28 -2.40
C LYS A 130 -1.99 18.79 -2.23
N TRP A 131 -1.63 19.52 -3.29
CA TRP A 131 -1.58 20.99 -3.24
C TRP A 131 -2.93 21.63 -2.92
N ARG A 132 -4.01 21.20 -3.60
CA ARG A 132 -5.37 21.76 -3.41
C ARG A 132 -5.96 21.51 -2.03
N LEU A 133 -5.51 20.45 -1.37
CA LEU A 133 -5.99 19.96 -0.09
C LEU A 133 -4.96 20.14 1.04
N ARG A 134 -3.82 20.81 0.81
CA ARG A 134 -2.73 20.94 1.79
C ARG A 134 -3.20 21.39 3.18
N ASN A 135 -4.08 22.39 3.22
CA ASN A 135 -4.65 22.91 4.47
C ASN A 135 -5.62 21.90 5.11
N GLU A 136 -6.35 21.16 4.30
CA GLU A 136 -7.26 20.11 4.77
C GLU A 136 -6.49 18.89 5.29
N ILE A 137 -5.38 18.52 4.66
CA ILE A 137 -4.48 17.46 5.10
C ILE A 137 -3.89 17.83 6.47
N GLU A 138 -3.25 18.99 6.57
CA GLU A 138 -2.65 19.50 7.81
C GLU A 138 -3.66 19.53 8.96
N LYS A 139 -4.89 19.99 8.69
CA LYS A 139 -5.91 20.15 9.73
C LYS A 139 -6.60 18.85 10.13
N ASN A 140 -6.64 17.82 9.28
CA ASN A 140 -7.52 16.68 9.50
C ASN A 140 -6.82 15.33 9.62
N VAL A 141 -5.60 15.17 9.13
CA VAL A 141 -4.86 13.90 9.31
C VAL A 141 -4.73 13.57 10.80
N GLY A 142 -4.96 12.31 11.16
CA GLY A 142 -4.99 11.80 12.54
C GLY A 142 -6.33 12.00 13.26
N LYS A 143 -7.28 12.76 12.71
CA LYS A 143 -8.63 12.87 13.28
C LYS A 143 -9.49 11.66 12.92
N LYS A 144 -10.53 11.42 13.73
CA LYS A 144 -11.61 10.49 13.37
C LYS A 144 -12.86 11.27 12.98
N ILE A 145 -13.35 11.04 11.76
CA ILE A 145 -14.61 11.60 11.26
C ILE A 145 -15.52 10.43 10.90
N ASN A 146 -16.71 10.37 11.50
CA ASN A 146 -17.65 9.25 11.32
C ASN A 146 -17.00 7.87 11.56
N GLY A 147 -16.12 7.79 12.58
CA GLY A 147 -15.39 6.57 12.92
C GLY A 147 -14.23 6.20 11.97
N ILE A 148 -13.95 7.01 10.95
CA ILE A 148 -12.87 6.80 9.98
C ILE A 148 -11.68 7.65 10.38
N GLU A 149 -10.52 7.03 10.57
CA GLU A 149 -9.26 7.74 10.73
C GLU A 149 -8.86 8.39 9.41
N ILE A 150 -8.67 9.71 9.46
CA ILE A 150 -8.31 10.50 8.30
C ILE A 150 -6.80 10.40 8.10
N THR A 151 -6.40 9.93 6.93
CA THR A 151 -5.00 9.80 6.51
C THR A 151 -4.78 10.55 5.21
N GLU A 152 -3.54 10.91 4.92
CA GLU A 152 -3.22 11.60 3.67
C GLU A 152 -3.56 10.75 2.43
N SER A 153 -3.23 9.46 2.45
CA SER A 153 -3.56 8.52 1.38
C SER A 153 -5.07 8.36 1.18
N GLY A 154 -5.85 8.28 2.26
CA GLY A 154 -7.31 8.29 2.18
C GLY A 154 -7.86 9.58 1.55
N ILE A 155 -7.26 10.73 1.88
CA ILE A 155 -7.59 12.04 1.29
C ILE A 155 -7.34 12.06 -0.22
N LEU A 156 -6.16 11.62 -0.66
CA LEU A 156 -5.80 11.60 -2.07
C LEU A 156 -6.67 10.63 -2.88
N ALA A 157 -6.95 9.44 -2.35
CA ALA A 157 -7.83 8.48 -2.99
C ALA A 157 -9.27 9.01 -3.11
N ALA A 158 -9.83 9.61 -2.05
CA ALA A 158 -11.16 10.19 -2.15
C ALA A 158 -11.21 11.40 -3.11
N ALA A 159 -10.10 12.13 -3.26
CA ALA A 159 -10.00 13.22 -4.23
C ALA A 159 -9.91 12.70 -5.67
N HIS A 160 -9.33 11.51 -5.88
CA HIS A 160 -9.39 10.80 -7.16
C HIS A 160 -10.84 10.45 -7.54
N LEU A 161 -11.60 9.88 -6.60
CA LEU A 161 -13.01 9.53 -6.78
C LEU A 161 -13.90 10.77 -7.02
N ALA A 162 -13.88 11.71 -6.08
CA ALA A 162 -14.92 12.74 -5.93
C ALA A 162 -14.44 14.14 -6.31
N GLY A 163 -13.16 14.31 -6.61
CA GLY A 163 -12.52 15.61 -6.76
C GLY A 163 -12.23 16.29 -5.42
N SER A 164 -11.17 17.11 -5.40
CA SER A 164 -10.72 17.83 -4.20
C SER A 164 -11.79 18.75 -3.59
N GLY A 165 -12.69 19.31 -4.40
CA GLY A 165 -13.77 20.18 -3.92
C GLY A 165 -14.75 19.44 -3.00
N ASN A 166 -15.15 18.22 -3.37
CA ASN A 166 -16.06 17.42 -2.55
C ASN A 166 -15.37 16.89 -1.29
N VAL A 167 -14.08 16.51 -1.38
CA VAL A 167 -13.29 16.15 -0.19
C VAL A 167 -13.19 17.31 0.79
N LYS A 168 -12.96 18.54 0.30
CA LYS A 168 -12.94 19.75 1.11
C LYS A 168 -14.27 19.99 1.82
N ARG A 169 -15.41 19.80 1.13
CA ARG A 169 -16.76 19.89 1.73
C ARG A 169 -16.98 18.82 2.81
N TYR A 170 -16.58 17.58 2.55
CA TYR A 170 -16.68 16.48 3.51
C TYR A 170 -15.89 16.79 4.79
N LEU A 171 -14.61 17.14 4.66
CA LEU A 171 -13.74 17.42 5.80
C LEU A 171 -14.19 18.64 6.60
N ARG A 172 -14.55 19.75 5.93
CA ARG A 172 -15.00 20.98 6.60
C ARG A 172 -16.36 20.86 7.27
N SER A 173 -17.21 19.96 6.79
CA SER A 173 -18.52 19.70 7.39
C SER A 173 -18.47 18.61 8.48
N ASN A 174 -17.27 18.18 8.89
CA ASN A 174 -17.05 17.06 9.81
C ASN A 174 -17.83 15.80 9.39
N GLY A 175 -17.81 15.50 8.09
CA GLY A 175 -18.42 14.30 7.54
C GLY A 175 -19.93 14.35 7.29
N ARG A 176 -20.59 15.50 7.48
CA ARG A 176 -22.04 15.63 7.19
C ARG A 176 -22.35 15.67 5.69
N LEU A 177 -21.47 16.28 4.88
CA LEU A 177 -21.65 16.38 3.44
C LEU A 177 -20.87 15.26 2.74
N VAL A 178 -21.58 14.23 2.27
CA VAL A 178 -20.99 13.05 1.63
C VAL A 178 -21.32 13.04 0.14
N PHE A 179 -20.29 12.93 -0.70
CA PHE A 179 -20.45 12.67 -2.13
C PHE A 179 -20.43 11.16 -2.41
N SER A 180 -21.30 10.73 -3.33
CA SER A 180 -21.31 9.39 -3.92
C SER A 180 -21.24 9.50 -5.44
N ASP A 181 -20.49 8.60 -6.07
CA ASP A 181 -20.45 8.46 -7.52
C ASP A 181 -21.69 7.74 -8.06
N ALA A 182 -21.79 7.65 -9.39
CA ALA A 182 -22.89 6.98 -10.06
C ALA A 182 -22.93 5.45 -9.85
N PHE A 183 -21.85 4.85 -9.33
CA PHE A 183 -21.77 3.42 -9.00
C PHE A 183 -21.98 3.16 -7.50
N GLY A 184 -22.32 4.18 -6.71
CA GLY A 184 -22.58 4.08 -5.27
C GLY A 184 -21.34 4.12 -4.38
N SER A 185 -20.13 4.28 -4.95
CA SER A 185 -18.91 4.49 -4.15
C SER A 185 -18.92 5.91 -3.58
N ASN A 186 -18.56 6.07 -2.31
CA ASN A 186 -18.56 7.38 -1.65
C ASN A 186 -17.21 7.76 -1.05
N ILE A 187 -17.07 9.02 -0.67
CA ILE A 187 -15.83 9.56 -0.07
C ILE A 187 -15.40 8.77 1.17
N GLN A 188 -16.34 8.36 2.02
CA GLN A 188 -16.03 7.61 3.25
C GLN A 188 -15.42 6.24 2.95
N TYR A 189 -15.94 5.56 1.92
CA TYR A 189 -15.40 4.29 1.45
C TYR A 189 -13.94 4.46 0.99
N TYR A 190 -13.63 5.47 0.18
CA TYR A 190 -12.25 5.71 -0.28
C TYR A 190 -11.33 6.15 0.86
N MET A 191 -11.79 7.04 1.74
CA MET A 191 -11.06 7.45 2.94
C MET A 191 -10.62 6.27 3.79
N LYS A 192 -11.55 5.34 4.04
CA LYS A 192 -11.31 4.16 4.88
C LYS A 192 -10.48 3.10 4.15
N LYS A 193 -10.81 2.79 2.89
CA LYS A 193 -10.20 1.69 2.14
C LYS A 193 -8.73 1.95 1.83
N PHE A 194 -8.39 3.19 1.52
CA PHE A 194 -7.04 3.58 1.10
C PHE A 194 -6.28 4.31 2.21
N ALA A 195 -6.66 4.07 3.47
CA ALA A 195 -5.94 4.62 4.62
C ALA A 195 -4.63 3.86 4.86
N GLY A 196 -3.63 4.56 5.38
CA GLY A 196 -2.40 3.96 5.92
C GLY A 196 -1.27 3.75 4.91
N TYR A 197 -1.45 4.12 3.64
CA TYR A 197 -0.33 4.16 2.69
C TYR A 197 0.54 5.41 2.93
N ASP A 198 1.85 5.22 2.87
CA ASP A 198 2.88 6.23 2.77
C ASP A 198 2.89 6.85 1.37
N VAL A 199 2.42 8.09 1.33
CA VAL A 199 2.38 8.97 0.14
C VAL A 199 3.30 10.18 0.32
N SER A 200 4.25 10.14 1.26
CA SER A 200 5.21 11.21 1.53
C SER A 200 6.07 11.55 0.31
N PHE A 201 6.33 10.57 -0.55
CA PHE A 201 7.03 10.72 -1.83
C PHE A 201 6.35 11.76 -2.76
N ILE A 202 5.02 11.91 -2.68
CA ILE A 202 4.26 12.83 -3.52
C ILE A 202 4.47 14.25 -3.01
N LYS A 203 5.00 15.14 -3.85
CA LYS A 203 5.14 16.56 -3.52
C LYS A 203 3.85 17.31 -3.87
N ALA A 204 3.49 18.29 -3.06
CA ALA A 204 2.38 19.18 -3.39
C ALA A 204 2.82 20.14 -4.51
N GLU A 205 2.22 20.02 -5.68
CA GLU A 205 2.52 20.87 -6.85
C GLU A 205 1.21 21.42 -7.44
N GLU A 206 1.14 22.72 -7.70
CA GLU A 206 -0.07 23.34 -8.25
C GLU A 206 -0.26 22.94 -9.72
N ASN A 207 0.82 22.97 -10.50
CA ASN A 207 0.81 22.73 -11.94
C ASN A 207 1.82 21.66 -12.34
N PRO A 208 1.56 20.39 -11.97
CA PRO A 208 2.49 19.30 -12.26
C PRO A 208 2.57 19.03 -13.76
N THR A 209 3.78 18.76 -14.22
CA THR A 209 4.09 18.42 -15.61
C THR A 209 4.06 16.91 -15.82
N ILE A 210 3.73 16.50 -17.04
CA ILE A 210 3.59 15.10 -17.47
C ILE A 210 4.54 14.85 -18.64
#